data_AF-A0A120KMT7-F1
#
_entry.id   AF-A0A120KMT7-F1
#
_cell.length_a   1.000
_cell.length_b   1.000
_cell.length_c   1.000
_cell.angle_alpha   90.00
_cell.angle_beta   90.00
_cell.angle_gamma   90.00
#
_symmetry.space_group_name_H-M   'P 1'
#
loop_
_entity.id
_entity.type
_entity.pdbx_description
1 polymer ?
#
loop_
_entity_poly.entity_id
_entity_poly.type
_entity_poly.pdbx_seq_one_letter_code
_entity_poly.pdbx_strand_id
1 'polypeptide(L)'
;MVIVFILGTLLGSLCALFLDDIVKIFFERGAFTVADTKYVGRVFFYSLWSIPFYFSFFLGLQLFFSTRRYCIIIFIYFIMILVKFVGNFFLIRIYAVSAFMLTSTLMYALGLILIIASLVTIRNGREEARLFWTENDRS
;
A
#
# COMPACT_ATOMS: atom_id res chain seq x y z
N MET A 1 10.04 5.69 5.43
CA MET A 1 9.24 4.66 4.73
C MET A 1 9.45 3.28 5.35
N VAL A 2 10.69 2.79 5.43
CA VAL A 2 11.01 1.46 6.00
C VAL A 2 10.52 1.28 7.46
N ILE A 3 10.70 2.29 8.32
CA ILE A 3 10.21 2.22 9.71
C ILE A 3 8.69 1.97 9.78
N VAL A 4 7.93 2.66 8.93
CA VAL A 4 6.47 2.56 8.89
C VAL A 4 6.02 1.24 8.27
N PHE A 5 6.78 0.74 7.29
CA PHE A 5 6.57 -0.60 6.76
C PHE A 5 6.76 -1.65 7.86
N ILE A 6 7.86 -1.58 8.62
CA ILE A 6 8.15 -2.49 9.73
C ILE A 6 7.05 -2.40 10.80
N LEU A 7 6.68 -1.19 11.24
CA LEU A 7 5.59 -0.99 12.20
C LEU A 7 4.26 -1.56 11.68
N GLY A 8 3.94 -1.32 10.41
CA GLY A 8 2.73 -1.84 9.78
C GLY A 8 2.73 -3.38 9.72
N THR A 9 3.87 -4.00 9.42
CA THR A 9 3.99 -5.47 9.44
C THR A 9 3.89 -6.04 10.86
N LEU A 10 4.45 -5.35 11.85
CA LEU A 10 4.37 -5.73 13.26
C LEU A 10 2.94 -5.66 13.77
N LEU A 11 2.25 -4.55 13.49
CA LEU A 11 0.86 -4.35 13.86
C LEU A 11 -0.06 -5.36 13.15
N GLY A 12 0.15 -5.58 11.85
CA GLY A 12 -0.60 -6.57 11.07
C GLY A 12 -0.40 -7.99 11.61
N SER A 13 0.83 -8.35 11.97
CA SER A 13 1.12 -9.66 12.58
C SER A 13 0.48 -9.80 13.95
N LEU A 14 0.51 -8.76 14.78
CA LEU A 14 -0.16 -8.74 16.08
C LEU A 14 -1.68 -8.91 15.93
N CYS A 15 -2.31 -8.18 15.01
CA CYS A 15 -3.74 -8.33 14.73
C CYS A 15 -4.09 -9.71 14.16
N ALA A 16 -3.19 -10.37 13.44
CA ALA A 16 -3.42 -11.72 12.92
C ALA A 16 -3.45 -12.79 14.03
N LEU A 17 -2.74 -12.55 15.15
CA LEU A 17 -2.79 -13.45 16.32
C LEU A 17 -4.13 -13.38 17.05
N PHE A 18 -4.77 -12.21 17.05
CA PHE A 18 -6.07 -11.99 17.68
C PHE A 18 -7.23 -12.00 16.67
N LEU A 19 -7.03 -12.57 15.48
CA LEU A 19 -7.99 -12.49 14.37
C LEU A 19 -9.37 -13.03 14.77
N ASP A 20 -9.42 -14.23 15.36
CA ASP A 20 -10.66 -14.88 15.73
C ASP A 20 -11.37 -14.16 16.89
N ASP A 21 -10.62 -13.65 17.87
CA ASP A 21 -11.17 -12.88 19.00
C ASP A 21 -11.75 -11.54 18.53
N ILE A 22 -11.05 -10.84 17.63
CA ILE A 22 -11.52 -9.57 17.07
C ILE A 22 -12.82 -9.78 16.28
N VAL A 23 -12.85 -10.78 15.39
CA VAL A 23 -14.05 -11.04 14.59
C VAL A 23 -15.20 -11.49 15.49
N LYS A 24 -14.94 -12.31 16.52
CA LYS A 24 -15.94 -12.73 17.49
C LYS A 24 -16.53 -11.56 18.28
N ILE A 25 -15.70 -10.66 18.80
CA ILE A 25 -16.16 -9.51 19.59
C ILE A 25 -17.02 -8.55 18.74
N PHE A 26 -16.61 -8.32 17.49
CA PHE A 26 -17.26 -7.36 16.59
C PHE A 26 -18.49 -7.93 15.87
N PHE A 27 -18.46 -9.20 15.47
CA PHE A 27 -19.47 -9.80 14.58
C PHE A 27 -20.28 -10.92 15.22
N GLU A 28 -19.80 -11.61 16.27
CA GLU A 28 -20.57 -12.70 16.93
C GLU A 28 -21.62 -12.14 17.93
N ARG A 29 -22.43 -11.17 17.47
CA ARG A 29 -23.60 -10.64 18.20
C ARG A 29 -24.84 -10.74 17.30
N GLY A 30 -25.85 -11.49 17.74
CA GLY A 30 -27.13 -11.64 17.00
C GLY A 30 -27.15 -12.81 16.01
N ALA A 31 -27.68 -12.59 14.80
CA ALA A 31 -27.91 -13.63 13.77
C ALA A 31 -26.64 -14.08 12.99
N PHE A 32 -25.45 -13.69 13.46
CA PHE A 32 -24.18 -14.02 12.82
C PHE A 32 -23.76 -15.43 13.20
N THR A 33 -23.61 -16.30 12.21
CA THR A 33 -23.27 -17.71 12.45
C THR A 33 -21.76 -17.93 12.48
N VAL A 34 -21.32 -19.05 13.05
CA VAL A 34 -19.90 -19.47 13.06
C VAL A 34 -19.32 -19.61 11.65
N ALA A 35 -20.17 -19.91 10.65
CA ALA A 35 -19.76 -19.98 9.25
C ALA A 35 -19.42 -18.59 8.68
N ASP A 36 -20.18 -17.55 9.06
CA ASP A 36 -19.96 -16.17 8.64
C ASP A 36 -18.68 -15.60 9.27
N THR A 37 -18.42 -15.91 10.54
CA THR A 37 -17.16 -15.56 11.24
C THR A 37 -15.93 -16.06 10.47
N LYS A 38 -15.96 -17.29 9.95
CA LYS A 38 -14.84 -17.84 9.15
C LYS A 38 -14.69 -17.17 7.79
N TYR A 39 -15.78 -16.72 7.17
CA TYR A 39 -15.70 -16.00 5.90
C TYR A 39 -15.15 -14.58 6.10
N VAL A 40 -15.68 -13.85 7.09
CA VAL A 40 -15.22 -12.50 7.44
C VAL A 40 -13.77 -12.52 7.94
N GLY A 41 -13.38 -13.51 8.76
CA GLY A 41 -12.00 -13.67 9.23
C GLY A 41 -10.99 -13.80 8.09
N ARG A 42 -11.32 -14.55 7.02
CA ARG A 42 -10.47 -14.64 5.83
C ARG A 42 -10.34 -13.29 5.10
N VAL A 43 -11.44 -12.58 4.91
CA VAL A 43 -11.41 -11.23 4.29
C VAL A 43 -10.62 -10.25 5.14
N PHE A 44 -10.77 -10.33 6.47
CA PHE A 44 -10.05 -9.50 7.42
C PHE A 44 -8.55 -9.79 7.38
N PHE A 45 -8.14 -11.06 7.34
CA PHE A 45 -6.74 -11.46 7.18
C PHE A 45 -6.11 -10.88 5.90
N TYR A 46 -6.80 -10.96 4.75
CA TYR A 46 -6.32 -10.34 3.52
C TYR A 46 -6.24 -8.81 3.62
N SER A 47 -7.11 -8.19 4.41
CA SER A 47 -7.08 -6.76 4.68
C SER A 47 -5.89 -6.36 5.57
N LEU A 48 -5.52 -7.19 6.55
CA LEU A 48 -4.35 -6.96 7.41
C LEU A 48 -3.06 -6.88 6.60
N TRP A 49 -2.94 -7.70 5.56
CA TRP A 49 -1.77 -7.67 4.66
C TRP A 49 -1.63 -6.35 3.91
N SER A 50 -2.73 -5.60 3.71
CA SER A 50 -2.70 -4.31 3.02
C SER A 50 -2.11 -3.18 3.87
N ILE A 51 -2.16 -3.29 5.21
CA ILE A 51 -1.75 -2.25 6.17
C ILE A 51 -0.31 -1.75 5.95
N PRO A 52 0.73 -2.61 5.92
CA PRO A 52 2.12 -2.14 5.77
C PRO A 52 2.35 -1.38 4.46
N PHE A 53 1.70 -1.81 3.38
CA PHE A 53 1.81 -1.16 2.07
C PHE A 53 1.04 0.15 2.02
N TYR A 54 -0.17 0.19 2.59
CA TYR A 54 -1.01 1.38 2.63
C TYR A 54 -0.30 2.57 3.29
N PHE A 55 0.15 2.39 4.53
CA PHE A 55 0.80 3.47 5.28
C PHE A 55 2.11 3.91 4.64
N SER A 56 2.90 2.96 4.16
CA SER A 56 4.16 3.26 3.48
C SER A 56 3.91 4.09 2.22
N PHE A 57 2.97 3.68 1.38
CA PHE A 57 2.60 4.42 0.18
C PHE A 57 2.12 5.84 0.52
N PHE A 58 1.22 5.97 1.50
CA PHE A 58 0.61 7.25 1.86
C PHE A 58 1.64 8.27 2.37
N LEU A 59 2.62 7.83 3.17
CA LEU A 59 3.71 8.71 3.61
C LEU A 59 4.59 9.18 2.45
N GLY A 60 4.84 8.33 1.47
CA GLY A 60 5.63 8.70 0.29
C GLY A 60 4.88 9.71 -0.55
N LEU A 61 3.58 9.47 -0.71
CA LEU A 61 2.69 10.38 -1.39
C LEU A 61 2.68 11.76 -0.73
N GLN A 62 2.62 11.80 0.61
CA GLN A 62 2.66 13.05 1.37
C GLN A 62 3.98 13.82 1.17
N LEU A 63 5.11 13.13 1.00
CA LEU A 63 6.38 13.75 0.61
C LEU A 63 6.30 14.39 -0.80
N PHE A 64 5.64 13.74 -1.75
CA PHE A 64 5.41 14.32 -3.09
C PHE A 64 4.44 15.51 -3.05
N PHE A 65 3.41 15.46 -2.20
CA PHE A 65 2.52 16.60 -1.96
C PHE A 65 3.27 17.80 -1.41
N SER A 66 4.22 17.58 -0.47
CA SER A 66 5.06 18.64 0.09
C SER A 66 5.98 19.28 -0.97
N THR A 67 6.50 18.48 -1.92
CA THR A 67 7.36 18.97 -3.01
C THR A 67 6.59 19.53 -4.21
N ARG A 68 5.24 19.62 -4.12
CA ARG A 68 4.33 20.13 -5.17
C ARG A 68 4.47 19.45 -6.54
N ARG A 69 4.95 18.20 -6.59
CA ARG A 69 5.16 17.45 -7.83
C ARG A 69 3.89 16.71 -8.25
N TYR A 70 2.82 17.44 -8.51
CA TYR A 70 1.49 16.88 -8.75
C TYR A 70 1.40 15.98 -10.00
N CYS A 71 2.17 16.26 -11.07
CA CYS A 71 2.14 15.44 -12.27
C CYS A 71 2.56 13.97 -12.01
N ILE A 72 3.58 13.77 -11.16
CA ILE A 72 4.04 12.42 -10.80
C ILE A 72 2.98 11.70 -9.97
N ILE A 73 2.35 12.42 -9.03
CA ILE A 73 1.26 11.89 -8.20
C ILE A 73 0.11 11.41 -9.07
N ILE A 74 -0.34 12.24 -10.02
CA ILE A 74 -1.46 11.92 -10.92
C ILE A 74 -1.14 10.66 -11.75
N PHE A 75 0.07 10.56 -12.29
CA PHE A 75 0.49 9.39 -13.07
C PHE A 75 0.47 8.10 -12.24
N ILE A 76 0.98 8.16 -11.00
CA ILE A 76 0.96 7.01 -10.08
C ILE A 76 -0.48 6.59 -9.77
N TYR A 77 -1.37 7.54 -9.46
CA TYR A 77 -2.78 7.25 -9.21
C TYR A 77 -3.50 6.66 -10.41
N PHE A 78 -3.17 7.13 -11.62
CA PHE A 78 -3.74 6.58 -12.85
C PHE A 78 -3.37 5.10 -13.02
N ILE A 79 -2.10 4.74 -12.83
CA ILE A 79 -1.65 3.34 -12.86
C ILE A 79 -2.36 2.53 -11.76
N MET A 80 -2.47 3.07 -10.55
CA MET A 80 -3.14 2.39 -9.43
C MET A 80 -4.61 2.09 -9.72
N ILE A 81 -5.35 3.04 -10.28
CA ILE A 81 -6.74 2.83 -10.69
C ILE A 81 -6.84 1.74 -11.75
N LEU A 82 -5.94 1.75 -12.74
CA LEU A 82 -5.91 0.76 -13.81
C LEU A 82 -5.63 -0.64 -13.26
N VAL A 83 -4.62 -0.78 -12.40
CA VAL A 83 -4.32 -2.04 -11.68
C VAL A 83 -5.52 -2.48 -10.85
N LYS A 84 -6.19 -1.56 -10.15
CA LYS A 84 -7.33 -1.90 -9.31
C LYS A 84 -8.52 -2.39 -10.13
N PHE A 85 -8.78 -1.77 -11.27
CA PHE A 85 -9.88 -2.14 -12.15
C PHE A 85 -9.63 -3.51 -12.79
N VAL A 86 -8.45 -3.69 -13.39
CA VAL A 86 -8.04 -4.94 -14.04
C VAL A 86 -7.97 -6.07 -13.00
N GLY A 87 -7.32 -5.83 -11.87
CA GLY A 87 -7.17 -6.80 -10.80
C GLY A 87 -8.51 -7.28 -10.25
N ASN A 88 -9.44 -6.36 -9.98
CA ASN A 88 -10.78 -6.74 -9.52
C ASN A 88 -11.54 -7.53 -10.58
N PHE A 89 -11.48 -7.13 -11.85
CA PHE A 89 -12.18 -7.83 -12.92
C PHE A 89 -11.74 -9.29 -13.04
N PHE A 90 -10.43 -9.57 -12.93
CA PHE A 90 -9.91 -10.94 -12.96
C PHE A 90 -10.14 -11.71 -11.64
N LEU A 91 -9.88 -11.10 -10.48
CA LEU A 91 -9.92 -11.80 -9.20
C LEU A 91 -11.34 -12.02 -8.66
N ILE A 92 -12.34 -11.21 -9.05
CA ILE A 92 -13.74 -11.39 -8.60
C ILE A 92 -14.24 -12.79 -8.92
N ARG A 93 -13.83 -13.36 -10.06
CA ARG A 93 -14.25 -14.70 -10.49
C ARG A 93 -13.67 -15.83 -9.63
N ILE A 94 -12.58 -15.58 -8.90
CA ILE A 94 -11.84 -16.60 -8.13
C ILE A 94 -12.05 -16.40 -6.62
N TYR A 95 -12.05 -15.16 -6.12
CA TYR A 95 -11.98 -14.85 -4.69
C TYR A 95 -13.19 -14.08 -4.14
N ALA A 96 -14.21 -13.81 -4.97
CA ALA A 96 -15.41 -13.05 -4.62
C ALA A 96 -15.06 -11.73 -3.89
N VAL A 97 -15.56 -11.52 -2.67
CA VAL A 97 -15.34 -10.28 -1.88
C VAL A 97 -13.86 -10.09 -1.50
N SER A 98 -13.11 -11.18 -1.30
CA SER A 98 -11.69 -11.14 -0.92
C SER A 98 -10.79 -10.59 -2.03
N ALA A 99 -11.24 -10.65 -3.28
CA ALA A 99 -10.56 -10.10 -4.46
C ALA A 99 -10.25 -8.61 -4.30
N PHE A 100 -11.16 -7.87 -3.66
CA PHE A 100 -11.03 -6.42 -3.49
C PHE A 100 -9.85 -6.04 -2.60
N MET A 101 -9.62 -6.84 -1.55
CA MET A 101 -8.55 -6.60 -0.57
C MET A 101 -7.19 -7.01 -1.13
N LEU A 102 -7.11 -8.14 -1.83
CA LEU A 102 -5.91 -8.56 -2.54
C LEU A 102 -5.50 -7.56 -3.62
N THR A 103 -6.46 -7.11 -4.43
CA THR A 103 -6.22 -6.12 -5.48
C THR A 103 -5.76 -4.78 -4.89
N SER A 104 -6.37 -4.34 -3.79
CA SER A 104 -5.96 -3.10 -3.11
C SER A 104 -4.54 -3.22 -2.54
N THR A 105 -4.17 -4.38 -1.99
CA THR A 105 -2.81 -4.66 -1.53
C THR A 105 -1.80 -4.56 -2.68
N LEU A 106 -2.08 -5.20 -3.81
CA LEU A 106 -1.21 -5.17 -5.00
C LEU A 106 -1.07 -3.74 -5.54
N MET A 107 -2.18 -3.00 -5.57
CA MET A 107 -2.21 -1.59 -5.96
C MET A 107 -1.29 -0.74 -5.08
N TYR A 108 -1.34 -0.90 -3.75
CA TYR A 108 -0.46 -0.16 -2.83
C TYR A 108 1.01 -0.60 -2.93
N ALA A 109 1.27 -1.88 -3.14
CA ALA A 109 2.63 -2.39 -3.36
C ALA A 109 3.25 -1.80 -4.62
N LEU A 110 2.52 -1.79 -5.74
CA LEU A 110 2.96 -1.15 -6.99
C LEU A 110 3.12 0.36 -6.83
N GLY A 111 2.18 1.03 -6.17
CA GLY A 111 2.29 2.46 -5.87
C GLY A 111 3.56 2.78 -5.06
N LEU A 112 3.89 1.96 -4.06
CA LEU A 112 5.12 2.11 -3.27
C LEU A 112 6.37 1.98 -4.14
N ILE A 113 6.42 0.97 -5.02
CA ILE A 113 7.54 0.77 -5.94
C ILE A 113 7.72 1.97 -6.85
N LEU A 114 6.64 2.49 -7.43
CA LEU A 114 6.69 3.67 -8.30
C LEU A 114 7.15 4.93 -7.56
N ILE A 115 6.74 5.11 -6.31
CA ILE A 115 7.21 6.20 -5.44
C ILE A 115 8.72 6.07 -5.20
N ILE A 116 9.20 4.89 -4.82
CA ILE A 116 10.63 4.66 -4.56
C ILE A 116 11.45 4.88 -5.83
N ALA A 117 11.02 4.33 -6.98
CA ALA A 117 11.66 4.52 -8.27
C ALA A 117 11.73 6.01 -8.64
N SER A 118 10.61 6.74 -8.49
CA SER A 118 10.56 8.18 -8.75
C SER A 118 11.50 8.95 -7.82
N LEU A 119 11.59 8.59 -6.54
CA LEU A 119 12.51 9.23 -5.59
C LEU A 119 13.98 8.99 -5.95
N VAL A 120 14.33 7.77 -6.39
CA VAL A 120 15.69 7.44 -6.82
C VAL A 120 16.09 8.27 -8.05
N THR A 121 15.21 8.34 -9.06
CA THR A 121 15.46 9.15 -10.26
C THR A 121 15.66 10.64 -9.94
N ILE A 122 14.83 11.19 -9.04
CA ILE A 122 14.91 12.60 -8.64
C ILE A 122 16.20 12.87 -7.84
N ARG A 123 16.59 11.94 -6.97
CA ARG A 123 17.82 12.06 -6.20
C ARG A 123 19.05 12.04 -7.11
N ASN A 124 19.10 11.12 -8.07
CA ASN A 124 20.25 10.96 -8.97
C ASN A 124 20.49 12.24 -9.80
N GLY A 125 19.43 12.82 -10.38
CA GLY A 125 19.55 14.07 -11.13
C GLY A 125 19.99 15.28 -10.28
N ARG A 126 19.75 15.25 -8.96
CA ARG A 126 20.23 16.30 -8.05
C ARG A 126 21.71 16.14 -7.71
N GLU A 127 22.22 14.91 -7.63
CA GLU A 127 23.64 14.63 -7.37
C GLU A 127 24.50 15.01 -8.58
N GLU A 128 24.07 14.68 -9.80
CA GLU A 128 24.76 15.05 -11.05
C GLU A 128 24.89 16.58 -11.22
N ALA A 129 23.79 17.31 -10.99
CA ALA A 129 23.81 18.77 -11.05
C ALA A 129 24.79 19.35 -10.02
N ARG A 130 24.85 18.77 -8.81
CA ARG A 130 25.74 19.24 -7.75
C ARG A 130 27.22 19.06 -8.12
N LEU A 131 27.55 17.92 -8.72
CA LEU A 131 28.91 17.62 -9.17
C LEU A 131 29.36 18.58 -10.27
N PHE A 132 28.50 18.87 -11.24
CA PHE A 132 28.76 19.84 -12.31
C PHE A 132 29.16 21.22 -11.76
N TRP A 133 28.42 21.76 -10.79
CA TRP A 133 28.77 23.05 -10.16
C TRP A 133 30.08 22.96 -9.38
N THR A 134 30.37 21.87 -8.68
CA THR A 134 31.65 21.71 -7.93
C THR A 134 32.89 21.51 -8.81
N GLU A 135 32.70 21.07 -10.05
CA GLU A 135 33.78 20.93 -11.03
C GLU A 135 34.03 22.26 -11.75
N ASN A 136 32.96 23.00 -12.08
CA ASN A 136 33.04 24.32 -12.69
C ASN A 136 33.56 25.42 -11.73
N ASP A 137 33.33 25.31 -10.43
CA ASP A 137 33.92 26.22 -9.42
C ASP A 137 35.42 25.95 -9.17
N ARG A 138 35.97 24.83 -9.70
CA ARG A 138 37.38 24.44 -9.53
C ARG A 138 38.26 24.72 -10.76
N SER A 139 37.69 25.20 -11.87
CA SER A 139 38.37 25.61 -13.11
C SER A 139 38.47 27.12 -13.22
#